data_AF-A0A022QH92-F1
#
_entry.id   AF-A0A022QH92-F1
#
_cell.length_a   1.000
_cell.length_b   1.000
_cell.length_c   1.000
_cell.angle_alpha   90.00
_cell.angle_beta   90.00
_cell.angle_gamma   90.00
#
_symmetry.space_group_name_H-M   'P 1'
#
loop_
_entity.id
_entity.type
_entity.pdbx_description
1 polymer ?
#
loop_
_entity_poly.entity_id
_entity_poly.type
_entity_poly.pdbx_seq_one_letter_code
_entity_poly.pdbx_strand_id
1 'polypeptide(L)'
;KYTWQQKTHLVHFAGLPYLTNMYGKVLLVATGSGICVFLSFLLQPCKADVCLLRVTKGVEQNFGREIKEWMSGHPEEKVIVHDTAVLGRPNVSEMTVETAKKFGAEVVIVTSNPQGSKDVVNACKASRIAAFGPIWDS
;
A
#
# COMPACT_ATOMS: atom_id res chain seq x y z
N LYS A 1 -25.57 19.47 -22.70
CA LYS A 1 -24.75 19.60 -21.46
C LYS A 1 -24.33 18.21 -20.92
N TYR A 2 -23.76 17.32 -21.76
CA TYR A 2 -23.50 15.90 -21.38
C TYR A 2 -22.23 15.33 -22.02
N THR A 3 -21.13 16.10 -22.07
CA THR A 3 -19.87 15.63 -22.69
C THR A 3 -18.65 15.74 -21.78
N TRP A 4 -18.81 16.23 -20.55
CA TRP A 4 -17.70 16.44 -19.62
C TRP A 4 -17.46 15.28 -18.63
N GLN A 5 -18.42 14.37 -18.45
CA GLN A 5 -18.33 13.28 -17.45
C GLN A 5 -17.53 12.05 -17.92
N GLN A 6 -17.26 11.87 -19.22
CA GLN A 6 -16.55 10.69 -19.73
C GLN A 6 -15.02 10.88 -19.87
N LYS A 7 -14.50 12.11 -19.70
CA LYS A 7 -13.06 12.39 -19.89
C LYS A 7 -12.21 12.28 -18.63
N THR A 8 -12.79 11.96 -17.48
CA THR A 8 -12.06 11.72 -16.22
C THR A 8 -11.53 10.29 -16.10
N HIS A 9 -11.89 9.38 -17.02
CA HIS A 9 -11.39 8.00 -17.04
C HIS A 9 -9.98 7.84 -17.66
N LEU A 10 -9.36 8.93 -18.12
CA LEU A 10 -8.04 8.95 -18.75
C LEU A 10 -7.03 9.78 -17.94
N VAL A 11 -7.18 9.83 -16.62
CA VAL A 11 -6.10 10.35 -15.78
C VAL A 11 -5.13 9.20 -15.52
N HIS A 12 -4.14 9.06 -16.39
CA HIS A 12 -2.99 8.19 -16.14
C HIS A 12 -2.15 8.84 -15.05
N PHE A 13 -2.40 8.48 -13.79
CA PHE A 13 -1.57 8.96 -12.69
C PHE A 13 -0.17 8.36 -12.83
N ALA A 14 0.79 9.17 -13.28
CA ALA A 14 2.20 8.81 -13.24
C ALA A 14 2.66 8.79 -11.77
N GLY A 15 3.07 7.63 -11.26
CA GLY A 15 3.54 7.48 -9.89
C GLY A 15 3.87 6.04 -9.53
N LEU A 16 4.40 5.81 -8.33
CA LEU A 16 4.66 4.48 -7.74
C LEU A 16 3.51 3.47 -7.95
N PRO A 17 2.21 3.86 -7.87
CA PRO A 17 1.12 2.93 -8.12
C PRO A 17 1.04 2.41 -9.55
N TYR A 18 1.66 3.03 -10.55
CA TYR A 18 1.70 2.48 -11.92
C TYR A 18 2.61 1.27 -12.04
N LEU A 19 3.64 1.15 -11.18
CA LEU A 19 4.52 -0.02 -11.15
C LEU A 19 3.72 -1.30 -10.91
N THR A 20 2.61 -1.22 -10.18
CA THR A 20 1.75 -2.37 -9.87
C THR A 20 1.26 -3.10 -11.13
N ASN A 21 0.94 -2.39 -12.21
CA ASN A 21 0.42 -2.96 -13.44
C ASN A 21 1.46 -3.71 -14.26
N MET A 22 2.75 -3.60 -13.91
CA MET A 22 3.83 -4.36 -14.54
C MET A 22 4.06 -5.73 -13.90
N TYR A 23 3.40 -6.01 -12.77
CA TYR A 23 3.55 -7.25 -12.01
C TYR A 23 2.17 -7.92 -11.83
N GLY A 24 2.17 -9.24 -11.73
CA GLY A 24 0.96 -10.03 -11.44
C GLY A 24 0.57 -9.99 -9.97
N LYS A 25 1.54 -9.95 -9.04
CA LYS A 25 1.31 -9.91 -7.59
C LYS A 25 2.10 -8.82 -6.88
N VAL A 26 1.42 -7.86 -6.28
CA VAL A 26 2.06 -6.69 -5.65
C VAL A 26 1.63 -6.54 -4.20
N LEU A 27 2.59 -6.33 -3.30
CA LEU A 27 2.33 -5.90 -1.93
C LEU A 27 2.53 -4.39 -1.80
N LEU A 28 1.47 -3.69 -1.42
CA LEU A 28 1.50 -2.26 -1.08
C LEU A 28 1.65 -2.11 0.44
N VAL A 29 2.63 -1.33 0.89
CA VAL A 29 2.89 -1.10 2.31
C VAL A 29 2.69 0.38 2.62
N ALA A 30 1.71 0.71 3.45
CA ALA A 30 1.42 2.09 3.84
C ALA A 30 1.52 2.28 5.34
N THR A 31 2.31 3.28 5.77
CA THR A 31 2.30 3.72 7.18
C THR A 31 1.63 5.08 7.33
N GLY A 32 0.73 5.24 8.30
CA GLY A 32 0.04 6.50 8.57
C GLY A 32 -0.77 7.00 7.36
N SER A 33 -0.54 8.25 6.95
CA SER A 33 -1.17 8.88 5.78
C SER A 33 -0.63 8.41 4.42
N GLY A 34 0.39 7.55 4.37
CA GLY A 34 0.89 6.99 3.10
C GLY A 34 -0.18 6.27 2.27
N ILE A 35 -1.27 5.81 2.91
CA ILE A 35 -2.39 5.14 2.24
C ILE A 35 -3.05 5.98 1.15
N CYS A 36 -3.03 7.31 1.24
CA CYS A 36 -3.70 8.19 0.27
C CYS A 36 -3.17 7.95 -1.16
N VAL A 37 -1.88 7.66 -1.26
CA VAL A 37 -1.19 7.35 -2.52
C VAL A 37 -1.79 6.12 -3.17
N PHE A 38 -2.12 5.10 -2.37
CA PHE A 38 -2.68 3.84 -2.86
C PHE A 38 -4.18 3.86 -3.00
N LEU A 39 -4.91 4.64 -2.19
CA LEU A 39 -6.37 4.67 -2.24
C LEU A 39 -6.87 5.13 -3.61
N SER A 40 -6.25 6.17 -4.19
CA SER A 40 -6.57 6.63 -5.55
C SER A 40 -6.40 5.53 -6.61
N PHE A 41 -5.44 4.62 -6.41
CA PHE A 41 -5.18 3.49 -7.28
C PHE A 41 -6.10 2.29 -7.00
N LEU A 42 -6.36 1.96 -5.73
CA LEU A 42 -7.23 0.87 -5.31
C LEU A 42 -8.71 1.11 -5.70
N LEU A 43 -9.10 2.37 -5.90
CA LEU A 43 -10.41 2.74 -6.43
C LEU A 43 -10.52 2.56 -7.95
N GLN A 44 -9.41 2.31 -8.66
CA GLN A 44 -9.41 2.08 -10.11
C GLN A 44 -9.35 0.58 -10.43
N PRO A 45 -9.95 0.13 -11.55
CA PRO A 45 -9.82 -1.26 -11.99
C PRO A 45 -8.35 -1.60 -12.26
N CYS A 46 -7.81 -2.54 -11.51
CA CYS A 46 -6.45 -3.04 -11.68
C CYS A 46 -6.47 -4.52 -12.10
N LYS A 47 -5.52 -4.92 -12.95
CA LYS A 47 -5.34 -6.32 -13.38
C LYS A 47 -4.44 -7.13 -12.44
N ALA A 48 -3.61 -6.46 -11.64
CA ALA A 48 -2.72 -7.10 -10.69
C ALA A 48 -3.49 -7.59 -9.46
N ASP A 49 -3.04 -8.70 -8.89
CA ASP A 49 -3.50 -9.14 -7.58
C ASP A 49 -2.72 -8.37 -6.51
N VAL A 50 -3.44 -7.55 -5.75
CA VAL A 50 -2.85 -6.58 -4.82
C VAL A 50 -3.19 -6.97 -3.39
N CYS A 51 -2.16 -7.03 -2.55
CA CYS A 51 -2.28 -7.08 -1.10
C CYS A 51 -1.86 -5.73 -0.53
N LEU A 52 -2.64 -5.18 0.40
CA LEU A 52 -2.37 -3.93 1.10
C LEU A 52 -2.05 -4.22 2.56
N LEU A 53 -0.81 -3.95 2.97
CA LEU A 53 -0.38 -3.92 4.36
C LEU A 53 -0.40 -2.48 4.87
N ARG A 54 -1.29 -2.19 5.82
CA ARG A 54 -1.42 -0.87 6.42
C ARG A 54 -1.04 -0.89 7.90
N VAL A 55 -0.10 -0.02 8.28
CA VAL A 55 0.29 0.19 9.69
C VAL A 55 -0.07 1.62 10.08
N THR A 56 -1.05 1.81 10.96
CA THR A 56 -1.47 3.16 11.37
C THR A 56 -1.89 3.19 12.83
N LYS A 57 -1.93 4.38 13.43
CA LYS A 57 -2.53 4.60 14.75
C LYS A 57 -3.96 5.06 14.55
N GLY A 58 -4.95 4.41 15.18
CA GLY A 58 -6.33 4.88 15.22
C GLY A 58 -6.92 5.09 13.81
N VAL A 59 -7.20 3.99 13.11
CA VAL A 59 -7.70 4.03 11.71
C VAL A 59 -8.94 4.92 11.59
N GLU A 60 -9.91 4.73 12.49
CA GLU A 60 -11.20 5.41 12.46
C GLU A 60 -11.08 6.91 12.75
N GLN A 61 -10.24 7.28 13.72
CA GLN A 61 -10.04 8.68 14.10
C GLN A 61 -9.35 9.49 13.01
N ASN A 62 -8.47 8.86 12.23
CA ASN A 62 -7.65 9.56 11.25
C ASN A 62 -8.22 9.54 9.82
N PHE A 63 -9.05 8.56 9.48
CA PHE A 63 -9.51 8.34 8.10
C PHE A 63 -11.03 8.20 7.99
N GLY A 64 -11.73 8.27 9.12
CA GLY A 64 -13.17 8.14 9.17
C GLY A 64 -13.64 6.69 9.05
N ARG A 65 -14.95 6.53 9.24
CA ARG A 65 -15.64 5.25 9.26
C ARG A 65 -15.70 4.59 7.90
N GLU A 66 -15.90 5.38 6.84
CA GLU A 66 -16.04 4.89 5.47
C GLU A 66 -14.80 4.14 4.99
N ILE A 67 -13.60 4.67 5.25
CA ILE A 67 -12.34 4.00 4.88
C ILE A 67 -12.16 2.72 5.70
N LYS A 68 -12.51 2.74 6.99
CA LYS A 68 -12.45 1.55 7.85
C LYS A 68 -13.39 0.46 7.32
N GLU A 69 -14.64 0.79 7.02
CA GLU A 69 -15.63 -0.13 6.48
C GLU A 69 -15.23 -0.67 5.10
N TRP A 70 -14.70 0.19 4.22
CA TRP A 70 -14.17 -0.23 2.93
C TRP A 70 -13.03 -1.23 3.08
N MET A 71 -12.09 -0.99 4.00
CA MET A 71 -10.99 -1.92 4.28
C MET A 71 -11.49 -3.24 4.87
N SER A 72 -12.44 -3.19 5.82
CA SER A 72 -13.05 -4.37 6.43
C SER A 72 -13.90 -5.20 5.45
N GLY A 73 -14.38 -4.59 4.37
CA GLY A 73 -15.13 -5.27 3.32
C GLY A 73 -14.27 -6.16 2.41
N HIS A 74 -12.94 -6.08 2.52
CA HIS A 74 -12.01 -6.91 1.75
C HIS A 74 -11.52 -8.11 2.58
N PRO A 75 -11.20 -9.25 1.95
CA PRO A 75 -10.58 -10.36 2.64
C PRO A 75 -9.26 -9.94 3.31
N GLU A 76 -8.96 -10.48 4.49
CA GLU A 76 -7.70 -10.21 5.20
C GLU A 76 -6.46 -10.59 4.36
N GLU A 77 -6.63 -11.53 3.41
CA GLU A 77 -5.58 -11.91 2.45
C GLU A 77 -5.21 -10.77 1.50
N LYS A 78 -6.13 -9.84 1.25
CA LYS A 78 -5.93 -8.68 0.37
C LYS A 78 -5.72 -7.38 1.13
N VAL A 79 -6.25 -7.24 2.34
CA VAL A 79 -6.12 -6.02 3.14
C VAL A 79 -5.81 -6.38 4.58
N ILE A 80 -4.55 -6.14 4.97
CA ILE A 80 -4.04 -6.36 6.32
C ILE A 80 -3.93 -5.00 7.01
N VAL A 81 -4.62 -4.85 8.14
CA VAL A 81 -4.61 -3.60 8.92
C VAL A 81 -4.01 -3.86 10.29
N HIS A 82 -2.89 -3.21 10.59
CA HIS A 82 -2.27 -3.20 11.90
C HIS A 82 -2.52 -1.86 12.60
N ASP A 83 -3.48 -1.85 13.54
CA ASP A 83 -3.71 -0.67 14.38
C ASP A 83 -2.74 -0.64 15.56
N THR A 84 -1.78 0.27 15.48
CA THR A 84 -0.74 0.44 16.51
C THR A 84 -1.27 0.93 17.86
N ALA A 85 -2.49 1.47 17.92
CA ALA A 85 -3.14 1.83 19.19
C ALA A 85 -3.63 0.61 19.96
N VAL A 86 -3.94 -0.49 19.25
CA VAL A 86 -4.49 -1.73 19.84
C VAL A 86 -3.40 -2.80 19.96
N LEU A 87 -2.59 -2.97 18.91
CA LEU A 87 -1.61 -4.06 18.77
C LEU A 87 -0.17 -3.63 19.10
N GLY A 88 0.03 -2.35 19.44
CA GLY A 88 1.37 -1.78 19.61
C GLY A 88 2.11 -1.54 18.28
N ARG A 89 3.31 -0.96 18.36
CA ARG A 89 4.10 -0.62 17.16
C ARG A 89 4.86 -1.85 16.66
N PRO A 90 4.59 -2.34 15.42
CA PRO A 90 5.26 -3.52 14.90
C PRO A 90 6.62 -3.15 14.31
N ASN A 91 7.46 -4.17 14.08
CA ASN A 91 8.56 -4.06 13.13
C ASN A 91 7.99 -4.15 11.70
N VAL A 92 7.78 -2.99 11.08
CA VAL A 92 7.14 -2.89 9.75
C VAL A 92 7.95 -3.65 8.69
N SER A 93 9.26 -3.69 8.81
CA SER A 93 10.15 -4.38 7.86
C SER A 93 9.98 -5.90 7.91
N GLU A 94 9.98 -6.48 9.10
CA GLU A 94 9.75 -7.93 9.28
C GLU A 94 8.35 -8.32 8.81
N MET A 95 7.33 -7.59 9.27
CA MET A 95 5.94 -7.81 8.86
C MET A 95 5.75 -7.71 7.34
N THR A 96 6.46 -6.77 6.69
CA THR A 96 6.45 -6.64 5.24
C THR A 96 7.04 -7.87 4.55
N VAL A 97 8.21 -8.34 4.98
CA VAL A 97 8.88 -9.50 4.40
C VAL A 97 8.04 -10.76 4.57
N GLU A 98 7.47 -10.97 5.74
CA GLU A 98 6.60 -12.12 6.03
C GLU A 98 5.34 -12.10 5.15
N THR A 99 4.69 -10.94 5.07
CA THR A 99 3.50 -10.75 4.24
C THR A 99 3.82 -10.97 2.76
N ALA A 100 4.93 -10.41 2.27
CA ALA A 100 5.35 -10.57 0.89
C ALA A 100 5.58 -12.05 0.54
N LYS A 101 6.24 -12.82 1.42
CA LYS A 101 6.46 -14.26 1.24
C LYS A 101 5.16 -15.04 1.27
N LYS A 102 4.27 -14.75 2.24
CA LYS A 102 2.98 -15.44 2.39
C LYS A 102 2.07 -15.20 1.18
N PHE A 103 2.03 -13.96 0.68
CA PHE A 103 1.23 -13.59 -0.50
C PHE A 103 1.85 -14.08 -1.82
N GLY A 104 3.18 -14.28 -1.82
CA GLY A 104 3.95 -14.55 -3.04
C GLY A 104 4.07 -13.29 -3.90
N ALA A 105 4.35 -12.14 -3.26
CA ALA A 105 4.52 -10.86 -3.94
C ALA A 105 5.78 -10.89 -4.83
N GLU A 106 5.63 -10.44 -6.07
CA GLU A 106 6.77 -10.23 -6.99
C GLU A 106 7.50 -8.92 -6.65
N VAL A 107 6.74 -7.94 -6.16
CA VAL A 107 7.26 -6.63 -5.77
C VAL A 107 6.55 -6.08 -4.54
N VAL A 108 7.31 -5.33 -3.75
CA VAL A 108 6.82 -4.53 -2.63
C VAL A 108 6.92 -3.04 -2.98
N ILE A 109 5.84 -2.30 -2.76
CA ILE A 109 5.83 -0.84 -2.91
C ILE A 109 5.50 -0.22 -1.56
N VAL A 110 6.45 0.48 -0.96
CA VAL A 110 6.31 1.04 0.39
C VAL A 110 6.19 2.56 0.36
N THR A 111 5.19 3.10 1.04
CA THR A 111 5.05 4.52 1.36
C THR A 111 5.08 4.69 2.87
N SER A 112 6.18 5.26 3.38
CA SER A 112 6.39 5.55 4.79
C SER A 112 7.18 6.84 4.94
N ASN A 113 7.58 7.18 6.17
CA ASN A 113 8.57 8.22 6.40
C ASN A 113 9.95 7.77 5.87
N PRO A 114 10.96 8.68 5.76
CA PRO A 114 12.25 8.35 5.16
C PRO A 114 12.92 7.11 5.74
N GLN A 115 12.95 7.03 7.08
CA GLN A 115 13.57 5.92 7.78
C GLN A 115 12.80 4.60 7.54
N GLY A 116 11.48 4.61 7.70
CA GLY A 116 10.65 3.42 7.52
C GLY A 116 10.67 2.89 6.09
N SER A 117 10.64 3.78 5.09
CA SER A 117 10.78 3.38 3.68
C SER A 117 12.14 2.73 3.41
N LYS A 118 13.22 3.33 3.93
CA LYS A 118 14.58 2.78 3.79
C LYS A 118 14.73 1.42 4.46
N ASP A 119 14.19 1.26 5.67
CA ASP A 119 14.27 0.02 6.44
C ASP A 119 13.51 -1.12 5.75
N VAL A 120 12.31 -0.84 5.23
CA VAL A 120 11.52 -1.83 4.47
C VAL A 120 12.24 -2.24 3.20
N VAL A 121 12.73 -1.29 2.41
CA VAL A 121 13.46 -1.58 1.16
C VAL A 121 14.72 -2.42 1.44
N ASN A 122 15.47 -2.09 2.51
CA ASN A 122 16.66 -2.85 2.90
C ASN A 122 16.31 -4.28 3.36
N ALA A 123 15.26 -4.46 4.15
CA ALA A 123 14.82 -5.78 4.61
C ALA A 123 14.32 -6.66 3.46
N CYS A 124 13.56 -6.09 2.51
CA CYS A 124 13.17 -6.77 1.29
C CYS A 124 14.39 -7.17 0.45
N LYS A 125 15.35 -6.26 0.27
CA LYS A 125 16.60 -6.55 -0.44
C LYS A 125 17.40 -7.69 0.21
N ALA A 126 17.54 -7.68 1.53
CA ALA A 126 18.18 -8.76 2.27
C ALA A 126 17.44 -10.10 2.11
N SER A 127 16.12 -10.05 1.93
CA SER A 127 15.26 -11.22 1.70
C SER A 127 15.08 -11.60 0.22
N ARG A 128 15.82 -10.95 -0.71
CA ARG A 128 15.72 -11.14 -2.17
C ARG A 128 14.32 -10.86 -2.75
N ILE A 129 13.63 -9.88 -2.19
CA ILE A 129 12.33 -9.40 -2.65
C ILE A 129 12.54 -8.02 -3.28
N ALA A 130 12.03 -7.80 -4.50
CA ALA A 130 12.10 -6.50 -5.14
C ALA A 130 11.24 -5.49 -4.37
N ALA A 131 11.80 -4.32 -4.06
CA ALA A 131 11.09 -3.29 -3.30
C ALA A 131 11.39 -1.88 -3.81
N PHE A 132 10.35 -1.05 -3.86
CA PHE A 132 10.42 0.35 -4.22
C PHE A 132 9.76 1.21 -3.14
N GLY A 133 10.34 2.38 -2.87
CA GLY A 133 9.73 3.38 -2.02
C GLY A 133 10.08 4.79 -2.51
N PRO A 134 9.52 5.84 -1.90
CA PRO A 134 9.90 7.21 -2.20
C PRO A 134 11.41 7.39 -2.09
N ILE A 135 12.01 8.05 -3.07
CA ILE A 135 13.39 8.50 -2.98
C ILE A 135 13.40 9.74 -2.09
N TRP A 136 14.17 9.68 -1.02
CA TRP A 136 14.35 10.78 -0.07
C TRP A 136 15.79 11.29 -0.24
N ASP A 137 16.04 12.11 -1.26
CA ASP A 137 17.37 12.67 -1.56
C ASP A 137 17.38 14.19 -1.82
N SER A 138 16.35 14.92 -1.37
CA SER A 138 16.30 16.39 -1.38
C SER A 138 16.90 17.03 -0.13
#